data_AF-D0MJX4-F1
#
_entry.id   AF-D0MJX4-F1
#
_cell.length_a   1.000
_cell.length_b   1.000
_cell.length_c   1.000
_cell.angle_alpha   90.00
_cell.angle_beta   90.00
_cell.angle_gamma   90.00
#
_symmetry.space_group_name_H-M   'P 1'
#
loop_
_entity.id
_entity.type
_entity.pdbx_description
1 polymer ?
#
loop_
_entity_poly.entity_id
_entity_poly.type
_entity_poly.pdbx_seq_one_letter_code
_entity_poly.pdbx_strand_id
1 'polypeptide(L)'
;MKHRAVDEWLALLAPAFRQPLRQVEDLINADPELQQWLQEAAFQAAMEASWQSDPYALSAAYQRLQDELKARFGELAEAIARITHGLGRLRLNWQPDAPHYSRVEIDFGRDYTVDLFMTLTDPLRDALQRSLERLRALIPLDDPYPRRPHQATALLFYQGQAPALRLLDHLTPAGRQQTAIIFLTDRKPSSEMPPETALQVLHAYLSGTSESDRS
;
A
#
# COMPACT_ATOMS: atom_id res chain seq x y z
N MET A 1 9.12 15.93 -24.34
CA MET A 1 9.47 14.58 -23.85
C MET A 1 8.30 13.67 -24.18
N LYS A 2 8.53 12.39 -24.50
CA LYS A 2 7.45 11.44 -24.78
C LYS A 2 6.99 10.86 -23.44
N HIS A 3 5.78 11.20 -23.01
CA HIS A 3 5.17 10.58 -21.83
C HIS A 3 4.98 9.08 -22.07
N ARG A 4 5.18 8.27 -21.03
CA ARG A 4 4.88 6.85 -21.11
C ARG A 4 3.38 6.64 -21.27
N ALA A 5 2.98 5.85 -22.25
CA ALA A 5 1.58 5.45 -22.39
C ALA A 5 1.17 4.46 -21.29
N VAL A 6 -0.14 4.27 -21.08
CA VAL A 6 -0.68 3.33 -20.08
C VAL A 6 -0.08 1.93 -20.24
N ASP A 7 0.01 1.41 -21.46
CA ASP A 7 0.54 0.06 -21.71
C ASP A 7 2.05 -0.05 -21.40
N GLU A 8 2.82 1.03 -21.60
CA GLU A 8 4.24 1.09 -21.22
C GLU A 8 4.40 1.09 -19.69
N TRP A 9 3.51 1.78 -18.96
CA TRP A 9 3.45 1.73 -17.51
C TRP A 9 3.02 0.36 -16.99
N LEU A 10 2.01 -0.27 -17.60
CA LEU A 10 1.57 -1.61 -17.23
C LEU A 10 2.69 -2.64 -17.41
N ALA A 11 3.40 -2.60 -18.54
CA ALA A 11 4.52 -3.49 -18.81
C ALA A 11 5.66 -3.33 -17.78
N LEU A 12 5.89 -2.10 -17.31
CA LEU A 12 6.89 -1.81 -16.29
C LEU A 12 6.45 -2.24 -14.88
N LEU A 13 5.22 -1.88 -14.47
CA LEU A 13 4.78 -1.97 -13.08
C LEU A 13 4.16 -3.32 -12.74
N ALA A 14 3.41 -3.96 -13.64
CA ALA A 14 2.75 -5.24 -13.36
C ALA A 14 3.71 -6.32 -12.79
N PRO A 15 4.93 -6.54 -13.33
CA PRO A 15 5.87 -7.46 -12.71
C PRO A 15 6.42 -6.97 -11.36
N ALA A 16 6.55 -5.65 -11.17
CA ALA A 16 7.05 -5.05 -9.93
C ALA A 16 6.09 -5.23 -8.75
N PHE A 17 4.78 -5.34 -8.98
CA PHE A 17 3.79 -5.67 -7.93
C PHE A 17 3.95 -7.08 -7.32
N ARG A 18 4.91 -7.88 -7.81
CA ARG A 18 5.38 -9.10 -7.13
C ARG A 18 6.35 -8.80 -5.98
N GLN A 19 6.81 -7.57 -5.85
CA GLN A 19 7.69 -7.08 -4.79
C GLN A 19 6.89 -6.25 -3.77
N PRO A 20 7.49 -5.89 -2.63
CA PRO A 20 6.90 -4.94 -1.68
C PRO A 20 6.55 -3.61 -2.37
N LEU A 21 5.46 -2.98 -1.93
CA LEU A 21 4.98 -1.73 -2.51
C LEU A 21 6.03 -0.62 -2.47
N ARG A 22 6.86 -0.58 -1.43
CA ARG A 22 8.00 0.35 -1.38
C ARG A 22 8.91 0.25 -2.60
N GLN A 23 9.17 -0.95 -3.11
CA GLN A 23 10.00 -1.11 -4.32
C GLN A 23 9.26 -0.67 -5.59
N VAL A 24 7.93 -0.83 -5.63
CA VAL A 24 7.10 -0.30 -6.72
C VAL A 24 7.11 1.22 -6.70
N GLU A 25 6.98 1.82 -5.51
CA GLU A 25 7.06 3.26 -5.30
C GLU A 25 8.44 3.80 -5.63
N ASP A 26 9.53 3.12 -5.24
CA ASP A 26 10.89 3.49 -5.63
C ASP A 26 11.04 3.49 -7.16
N LEU A 27 10.45 2.51 -7.86
CA LEU A 27 10.44 2.44 -9.32
C LEU A 27 9.66 3.60 -9.97
N ILE A 28 8.52 3.98 -9.39
CA ILE A 28 7.73 5.14 -9.83
C ILE A 28 8.52 6.43 -9.63
N ASN A 29 9.13 6.62 -8.45
CA ASN A 29 9.89 7.82 -8.10
C ASN A 29 11.24 7.91 -8.82
N ALA A 30 11.71 6.81 -9.42
CA ALA A 30 12.89 6.79 -10.29
C ALA A 30 12.58 7.18 -11.74
N ASP A 31 11.31 7.38 -12.12
CA ASP A 31 10.98 7.90 -13.44
C ASP A 31 11.50 9.34 -13.60
N PRO A 32 12.34 9.64 -14.61
CA PRO A 32 12.99 10.95 -14.71
C PRO A 32 12.02 12.11 -14.85
N GLU A 33 10.89 11.89 -15.51
CA GLU A 33 9.92 12.96 -15.72
C GLU A 33 9.16 13.29 -14.43
N LEU A 34 8.72 12.24 -13.72
CA LEU A 34 8.09 12.39 -12.41
C LEU A 34 9.05 13.03 -11.41
N GLN A 35 10.30 12.58 -11.38
CA GLN A 35 11.32 13.11 -10.47
C GLN A 35 11.59 14.59 -10.73
N GLN A 36 11.80 14.98 -11.99
CA GLN A 36 12.04 16.37 -12.36
C GLN A 36 10.85 17.26 -11.95
N TRP A 37 9.64 16.85 -12.34
CA TRP A 37 8.43 17.58 -11.98
C TRP A 37 8.27 17.70 -10.46
N LEU A 38 8.43 16.61 -9.72
CA LEU A 38 8.21 16.58 -8.28
C LEU A 38 9.19 17.51 -7.55
N GLN A 39 10.46 17.53 -7.96
CA GLN A 39 11.47 18.42 -7.37
C GLN A 39 11.12 19.90 -7.61
N GLU A 40 10.76 20.26 -8.85
CA GLU A 40 10.41 21.62 -9.21
C GLU A 40 9.11 22.06 -8.52
N ALA A 41 8.05 21.28 -8.65
CA ALA A 41 6.71 21.60 -8.14
C ALA A 41 6.67 21.64 -6.62
N ALA A 42 7.28 20.67 -5.93
CA ALA A 42 7.30 20.64 -4.47
C ALA A 42 8.05 21.83 -3.87
N PHE A 43 9.15 22.27 -4.51
CA PHE A 43 9.93 23.43 -4.07
C PHE A 43 9.14 24.73 -4.29
N GLN A 44 8.56 24.92 -5.48
CA GLN A 44 7.75 26.10 -5.78
C GLN A 44 6.54 26.21 -4.85
N ALA A 45 5.83 25.11 -4.62
CA ALA A 45 4.71 25.08 -3.69
C ALA A 45 5.10 25.46 -2.26
N ALA A 46 6.28 25.03 -1.79
CA ALA A 46 6.76 25.36 -0.45
C ALA A 46 7.12 26.85 -0.34
N MET A 47 7.81 27.38 -1.36
CA MET A 47 8.15 28.81 -1.47
C MET A 47 6.89 29.67 -1.49
N GLU A 48 5.94 29.36 -2.37
CA GLU A 48 4.66 30.10 -2.47
C GLU A 48 3.87 30.08 -1.16
N ALA A 49 3.78 28.92 -0.50
CA ALA A 49 3.06 28.81 0.76
C ALA A 49 3.74 29.59 1.89
N SER A 50 5.07 29.67 1.89
CA SER A 50 5.85 30.41 2.91
C SER A 50 5.66 31.92 2.86
N TRP A 51 5.35 32.47 1.68
CA TRP A 51 5.15 33.90 1.48
C TRP A 51 3.72 34.36 1.79
N GLN A 52 2.79 33.43 1.97
CA GLN A 52 1.40 33.73 2.25
C GLN A 52 1.16 33.84 3.76
N SER A 53 0.41 34.86 4.17
CA SER A 53 -0.05 34.99 5.55
C SER A 53 -1.29 34.14 5.86
N ASP A 54 -1.81 33.39 4.87
CA ASP A 54 -3.00 32.57 5.00
C ASP A 54 -2.69 31.24 5.74
N PRO A 55 -3.35 30.94 6.87
CA PRO A 55 -3.22 29.65 7.56
C PRO A 55 -3.52 28.42 6.69
N TYR A 56 -4.27 28.56 5.60
CA TYR A 56 -4.65 27.46 4.71
C TYR A 56 -3.72 27.30 3.48
N ALA A 57 -2.71 28.16 3.33
CA ALA A 57 -1.83 28.18 2.16
C ALA A 57 -1.18 26.82 1.87
N LEU A 58 -0.72 26.10 2.92
CA LEU A 58 -0.13 24.77 2.77
C LEU A 58 -1.14 23.73 2.27
N SER A 59 -2.36 23.74 2.78
CA SER A 59 -3.39 22.80 2.33
C SER A 59 -3.80 23.06 0.87
N ALA A 60 -3.93 24.32 0.49
CA ALA A 60 -4.22 24.71 -0.89
C ALA A 60 -3.06 24.34 -1.84
N ALA A 61 -1.82 24.55 -1.42
CA ALA A 61 -0.64 24.14 -2.18
C ALA A 61 -0.57 22.62 -2.36
N TYR A 62 -0.82 21.85 -1.29
CA TYR A 62 -0.89 20.38 -1.38
C TYR A 62 -1.97 19.92 -2.37
N GLN A 63 -3.18 20.50 -2.29
CA GLN A 63 -4.26 20.13 -3.17
C GLN A 63 -3.93 20.42 -4.64
N ARG A 64 -3.32 21.58 -4.93
CA ARG A 64 -2.83 21.93 -6.27
C ARG A 64 -1.82 20.90 -6.79
N LEU A 65 -0.81 20.54 -5.98
CA LEU A 65 0.19 19.53 -6.35
C LEU A 65 -0.44 18.16 -6.61
N GLN A 66 -1.41 17.77 -5.76
CA GLN A 66 -2.10 16.49 -5.88
C GLN A 66 -2.99 16.42 -7.14
N ASP A 67 -3.59 17.54 -7.55
CA ASP A 67 -4.38 17.63 -8.77
C ASP A 67 -3.50 17.69 -10.02
N GLU A 68 -2.36 18.38 -9.95
CA GLU A 68 -1.35 18.39 -11.01
C GLU A 68 -0.73 17.00 -11.23
N LEU A 69 -0.43 16.27 -10.15
CA LEU A 69 0.01 14.87 -10.22
C LEU A 69 -0.96 14.02 -11.05
N LYS A 70 -2.27 14.16 -10.79
CA LYS A 70 -3.31 13.41 -11.51
C LYS A 70 -3.43 13.85 -12.97
N ALA A 71 -3.34 15.15 -13.24
CA ALA A 71 -3.49 15.69 -14.58
C ALA A 71 -2.29 15.32 -15.48
N ARG A 72 -1.08 15.41 -14.94
CA ARG A 72 0.16 15.20 -15.68
C ARG A 72 0.55 13.72 -15.81
N PHE A 73 0.25 12.91 -14.79
CA PHE A 73 0.59 11.49 -14.76
C PHE A 73 -0.69 10.63 -14.77
N GLY A 74 -1.68 11.03 -15.58
CA GLY A 74 -2.95 10.34 -15.71
C GLY A 74 -2.79 8.90 -16.19
N GLU A 75 -1.86 8.65 -17.11
CA GLU A 75 -1.55 7.32 -17.63
C GLU A 75 -0.94 6.41 -16.56
N LEU A 76 -0.10 6.95 -15.68
CA LEU A 76 0.43 6.23 -14.52
C LEU A 76 -0.69 5.91 -13.53
N ALA A 77 -1.56 6.89 -13.23
CA ALA A 77 -2.70 6.70 -12.34
C ALA A 77 -3.65 5.62 -12.87
N GLU A 78 -3.92 5.61 -14.17
CA GLU A 78 -4.71 4.58 -14.83
C GLU A 78 -4.05 3.21 -14.78
N ALA A 79 -2.74 3.12 -15.03
CA ALA A 79 -2.01 1.86 -14.92
C ALA A 79 -2.07 1.28 -13.49
N ILE A 80 -1.88 2.12 -12.47
CA ILE A 80 -2.04 1.72 -11.06
C ILE A 80 -3.45 1.24 -10.78
N ALA A 81 -4.48 1.98 -11.23
CA ALA A 81 -5.87 1.58 -11.07
C ALA A 81 -6.14 0.23 -11.73
N ARG A 82 -5.64 -0.02 -12.94
CA ARG A 82 -5.80 -1.31 -13.63
C ARG A 82 -5.10 -2.46 -12.89
N ILE A 83 -3.87 -2.27 -12.42
CA ILE A 83 -3.11 -3.31 -11.70
C ILE A 83 -3.75 -3.63 -10.35
N THR A 84 -4.27 -2.61 -9.67
CA THR A 84 -4.84 -2.74 -8.31
C THR A 84 -6.35 -2.92 -8.29
N HIS A 85 -6.98 -3.15 -9.46
CA HIS A 85 -8.43 -3.30 -9.61
C HIS A 85 -9.23 -2.12 -9.04
N GLY A 86 -8.70 -0.91 -9.21
CA GLY A 86 -9.30 0.36 -8.77
C GLY A 86 -9.11 0.68 -7.29
N LEU A 87 -8.38 -0.16 -6.54
CA LEU A 87 -8.17 0.05 -5.10
C LEU A 87 -7.06 1.04 -4.79
N GLY A 88 -6.00 1.05 -5.60
CA GLY A 88 -4.85 1.92 -5.44
C GLY A 88 -5.01 3.22 -6.21
N ARG A 89 -4.56 4.32 -5.61
CA ARG A 89 -4.46 5.64 -6.25
C ARG A 89 -3.11 6.28 -5.96
N LEU A 90 -2.64 7.12 -6.87
CA LEU A 90 -1.45 7.93 -6.62
C LEU A 90 -1.76 8.97 -5.54
N ARG A 91 -0.90 9.03 -4.53
CA ARG A 91 -0.93 10.06 -3.50
C ARG A 91 0.43 10.73 -3.42
N LEU A 92 0.42 12.04 -3.27
CA LEU A 92 1.61 12.79 -2.95
C LEU A 92 1.85 12.76 -1.44
N ASN A 93 3.05 12.36 -1.03
CA ASN A 93 3.59 12.60 0.29
C ASN A 93 4.54 13.80 0.20
N TRP A 94 3.98 14.99 0.36
CA TRP A 94 4.71 16.25 0.24
C TRP A 94 5.29 16.67 1.59
N GLN A 95 6.57 17.02 1.60
CA GLN A 95 7.29 17.49 2.78
C GLN A 95 7.64 18.97 2.57
N PRO A 96 6.82 19.92 3.05
CA PRO A 96 7.03 21.35 2.76
C PRO A 96 8.36 21.88 3.33
N ASP A 97 8.78 21.39 4.50
CA ASP A 97 10.04 21.79 5.14
C ASP A 97 11.27 21.12 4.51
N ALA A 98 11.07 20.06 3.74
CA ALA A 98 12.13 19.36 3.02
C ALA A 98 11.63 18.83 1.67
N PRO A 99 11.37 19.72 0.68
CA PRO A 99 10.70 19.35 -0.57
C PRO A 99 11.38 18.23 -1.35
N HIS A 100 12.70 18.10 -1.22
CA HIS A 100 13.51 17.05 -1.84
C HIS A 100 13.26 15.63 -1.30
N TYR A 101 12.61 15.48 -0.13
CA TYR A 101 12.15 14.19 0.40
C TYR A 101 10.71 13.85 0.02
N SER A 102 10.03 14.74 -0.71
CA SER A 102 8.68 14.48 -1.20
C SER A 102 8.69 13.32 -2.18
N ARG A 103 7.65 12.51 -2.15
CA ARG A 103 7.54 11.30 -2.98
C ARG A 103 6.10 11.02 -3.38
N VAL A 104 5.93 10.28 -4.46
CA VAL A 104 4.64 9.71 -4.88
C VAL A 104 4.52 8.31 -4.28
N GLU A 105 3.38 8.03 -3.65
CA GLU A 105 3.06 6.77 -2.99
C GLU A 105 1.78 6.18 -3.56
N ILE A 106 1.55 4.89 -3.34
CA ILE A 106 0.30 4.22 -3.69
C ILE A 106 -0.58 4.17 -2.44
N ASP A 107 -1.65 4.95 -2.44
CA ASP A 107 -2.63 4.95 -1.37
C ASP A 107 -3.79 3.99 -1.70
N PHE A 108 -4.14 3.13 -0.75
CA PHE A 108 -5.29 2.22 -0.85
C PHE A 108 -6.53 2.72 -0.09
N GLY A 109 -6.47 3.93 0.48
CA GLY A 109 -7.58 4.53 1.23
C GLY A 109 -7.91 3.76 2.51
N ARG A 110 -6.90 3.14 3.12
CA ARG A 110 -7.03 2.37 4.37
C ARG A 110 -6.47 3.16 5.54
N ASP A 111 -6.99 2.89 6.74
CA ASP A 111 -6.47 3.39 8.01
C ASP A 111 -5.19 2.65 8.46
N TYR A 112 -4.66 1.79 7.59
CA TYR A 112 -3.43 1.05 7.77
C TYR A 112 -2.51 1.15 6.55
N THR A 113 -1.21 1.05 6.81
CA THR A 113 -0.19 0.88 5.77
C THR A 113 -0.35 -0.48 5.09
N VAL A 114 -0.22 -0.50 3.77
CA VAL A 114 -0.14 -1.72 2.96
C VAL A 114 1.30 -1.85 2.49
N ASP A 115 1.96 -2.97 2.83
CA ASP A 115 3.35 -3.25 2.45
C ASP A 115 3.41 -4.12 1.19
N LEU A 116 2.35 -4.89 0.94
CA LEU A 116 2.26 -5.81 -0.19
C LEU A 116 0.84 -5.80 -0.77
N PHE A 117 0.73 -5.73 -2.10
CA PHE A 117 -0.53 -5.94 -2.79
C PHE A 117 -0.47 -7.24 -3.59
N MET A 118 -1.47 -8.09 -3.47
CA MET A 118 -1.51 -9.37 -4.19
C MET A 118 -2.89 -9.60 -4.79
N THR A 119 -2.94 -9.86 -6.09
CA THR A 119 -4.12 -10.44 -6.74
C THR A 119 -4.06 -11.95 -6.60
N LEU A 120 -5.08 -12.52 -5.96
CA LEU A 120 -5.28 -13.96 -5.88
C LEU A 120 -6.09 -14.40 -7.11
N THR A 121 -5.64 -15.47 -7.75
CA THR A 121 -6.38 -16.10 -8.86
C THR A 121 -7.39 -17.13 -8.35
N ASP A 122 -7.20 -17.63 -7.13
CA ASP A 122 -8.03 -18.65 -6.47
C ASP A 122 -7.86 -18.51 -4.94
N PRO A 123 -8.94 -18.61 -4.12
CA PRO A 123 -8.89 -18.53 -2.66
C PRO A 123 -8.32 -19.79 -2.00
N LEU A 124 -7.76 -20.74 -2.76
CA LEU A 124 -7.11 -21.92 -2.20
C LEU A 124 -6.13 -21.59 -1.08
N ARG A 125 -6.13 -22.47 -0.08
CA ARG A 125 -5.25 -22.39 1.09
C ARG A 125 -3.77 -22.21 0.71
N ASP A 126 -3.31 -22.83 -0.38
CA ASP A 126 -1.94 -22.71 -0.86
C ASP A 126 -1.59 -21.29 -1.34
N ALA A 127 -2.54 -20.58 -1.96
CA ALA A 127 -2.33 -19.19 -2.38
C ALA A 127 -2.22 -18.24 -1.18
N LEU A 128 -3.03 -18.48 -0.15
CA LEU A 128 -2.97 -17.77 1.12
C LEU A 128 -1.69 -18.10 1.89
N GLN A 129 -1.23 -19.35 1.86
CA GLN A 129 0.03 -19.78 2.47
C GLN A 129 1.23 -19.07 1.82
N ARG A 130 1.29 -19.03 0.49
CA ARG A 130 2.33 -18.29 -0.24
C ARG A 130 2.29 -16.79 0.08
N SER A 131 1.09 -16.25 0.29
CA SER A 131 0.91 -14.85 0.69
C SER A 131 1.48 -14.58 2.09
N LEU A 132 1.26 -15.49 3.04
CA LEU A 132 1.85 -15.44 4.38
C LEU A 132 3.38 -15.57 4.35
N GLU A 133 3.93 -16.47 3.52
CA GLU A 133 5.38 -16.63 3.36
C GLU A 133 6.03 -15.36 2.80
N ARG A 134 5.40 -14.72 1.82
CA ARG A 134 5.86 -13.43 1.29
C ARG A 134 5.81 -12.33 2.34
N LEU A 135 4.76 -12.30 3.17
CA LEU A 135 4.67 -11.37 4.30
C LEU A 135 5.77 -11.60 5.33
N ARG A 136 6.03 -12.86 5.69
CA ARG A 136 7.11 -13.24 6.63
C ARG A 136 8.45 -12.72 6.15
N ALA A 137 8.72 -12.75 4.85
CA ALA A 137 9.96 -12.23 4.27
C ALA A 137 10.12 -10.70 4.40
N LEU A 138 9.06 -9.96 4.72
CA LEU A 138 9.11 -8.50 4.95
C LEU A 138 9.37 -8.13 6.40
N ILE A 139 9.19 -9.07 7.32
CA ILE A 139 9.46 -8.84 8.73
C ILE A 139 10.98 -8.73 8.92
N PRO A 140 11.49 -7.66 9.55
CA PRO A 140 12.91 -7.53 9.83
C PRO A 140 13.42 -8.68 10.70
N LEU A 141 14.65 -9.12 10.41
CA LEU A 141 15.29 -10.25 11.08
C LEU A 141 15.79 -9.89 12.48
N ASP A 142 16.04 -8.62 12.77
CA ASP A 142 16.39 -8.15 14.10
C ASP A 142 15.21 -8.28 15.07
N ASP A 143 15.51 -8.24 16.36
CA ASP A 143 14.49 -8.39 17.39
C ASP A 143 13.66 -7.10 17.52
N PRO A 144 12.33 -7.21 17.54
CA PRO A 144 11.48 -6.06 17.73
C PRO A 144 11.67 -5.48 19.13
N TYR A 145 11.47 -4.16 19.26
CA TYR A 145 11.48 -3.51 20.57
C TYR A 145 10.34 -4.02 21.46
N PRO A 146 10.53 -4.06 22.79
CA PRO A 146 9.46 -4.45 23.72
C PRO A 146 8.19 -3.64 23.49
N ARG A 147 7.04 -4.33 23.33
CA ARG A 147 5.71 -3.76 23.02
C ARG A 147 5.60 -3.01 21.69
N ARG A 148 6.57 -3.17 20.78
CA ARG A 148 6.53 -2.64 19.42
C ARG A 148 6.89 -3.77 18.46
N PRO A 149 5.93 -4.68 18.18
CA PRO A 149 6.17 -5.77 17.25
C PRO A 149 6.58 -5.23 15.88
N HIS A 150 7.42 -5.99 15.19
CA HIS A 150 7.55 -5.79 13.75
C HIS A 150 6.24 -6.17 13.09
N GLN A 151 5.89 -5.48 12.01
CA GLN A 151 4.64 -5.73 11.32
C GLN A 151 4.79 -5.58 9.82
N ALA A 152 4.02 -6.37 9.08
CA ALA A 152 3.85 -6.25 7.64
C ALA A 152 2.40 -6.56 7.28
N THR A 153 1.81 -5.81 6.35
CA THR A 153 0.41 -5.92 5.96
C THR A 153 0.29 -6.18 4.46
N ALA A 154 -0.41 -7.25 4.08
CA ALA A 154 -0.75 -7.52 2.70
C ALA A 154 -2.23 -7.24 2.45
N LEU A 155 -2.53 -6.52 1.37
CA LEU A 155 -3.87 -6.41 0.82
C LEU A 155 -4.05 -7.49 -0.26
N LEU A 156 -5.07 -8.33 -0.09
CA LEU A 156 -5.34 -9.50 -0.92
C LEU A 156 -6.58 -9.22 -1.76
N PHE A 157 -6.43 -9.06 -3.06
CA PHE A 157 -7.57 -8.89 -3.97
C PHE A 157 -8.05 -10.24 -4.51
N TYR A 158 -9.34 -10.52 -4.39
CA TYR A 158 -9.99 -11.67 -5.02
C TYR A 158 -11.45 -11.34 -5.34
N GLN A 159 -11.85 -11.48 -6.61
CA GLN A 159 -13.25 -11.31 -7.07
C GLN A 159 -13.97 -10.08 -6.48
N GLY A 160 -13.34 -8.91 -6.51
CA GLY A 160 -13.93 -7.66 -6.01
C GLY A 160 -13.83 -7.46 -4.49
N GLN A 161 -13.38 -8.46 -3.74
CA GLN A 161 -13.06 -8.34 -2.33
C GLN A 161 -11.58 -8.00 -2.13
N ALA A 162 -11.29 -7.26 -1.06
CA ALA A 162 -9.95 -6.82 -0.72
C ALA A 162 -9.67 -6.88 0.79
N PRO A 163 -9.73 -8.07 1.43
CA PRO A 163 -9.29 -8.18 2.82
C PRO A 163 -7.78 -7.95 2.95
N ALA A 164 -7.34 -7.52 4.13
CA ALA A 164 -5.93 -7.46 4.45
C ALA A 164 -5.53 -8.44 5.56
N LEU A 165 -4.32 -8.95 5.45
CA LEU A 165 -3.65 -9.78 6.46
C LEU A 165 -2.46 -9.00 6.99
N ARG A 166 -2.46 -8.68 8.27
CA ARG A 166 -1.29 -8.16 8.98
C ARG A 166 -0.63 -9.27 9.76
N LEU A 167 0.66 -9.45 9.54
CA LEU A 167 1.51 -10.29 10.38
C LEU A 167 2.22 -9.39 11.39
N LEU A 168 2.28 -9.86 12.63
CA LEU A 168 2.97 -9.24 13.75
C LEU A 168 4.01 -10.22 14.26
N ASP A 169 5.23 -9.73 14.48
CA ASP A 169 6.31 -10.49 15.11
C ASP A 169 6.68 -9.83 16.43
N HIS A 170 6.44 -10.56 17.51
CA HIS A 170 6.60 -10.09 18.89
C HIS A 170 7.86 -10.68 19.50
N LEU A 171 8.53 -9.92 20.36
CA LEU A 171 9.52 -10.45 21.30
C LEU A 171 8.84 -10.67 22.66
N THR A 172 8.73 -11.93 23.07
CA THR A 172 8.13 -12.35 24.36
C THR A 172 9.19 -12.95 25.28
N PRO A 173 8.91 -13.14 26.59
CA PRO A 173 9.82 -13.86 27.47
C PRO A 173 10.13 -15.30 27.03
N ALA A 174 9.24 -15.92 26.25
CA ALA A 174 9.43 -17.27 25.71
C ALA A 174 10.16 -17.28 24.35
N GLY A 175 10.56 -16.11 23.84
CA GLY A 175 11.17 -15.93 22.52
C GLY A 175 10.25 -15.21 21.53
N ARG A 176 10.60 -15.29 20.25
CA ARG A 176 9.82 -14.67 19.18
C ARG A 176 8.50 -15.39 18.97
N GLN A 177 7.43 -14.63 18.80
CA GLN A 177 6.09 -15.15 18.56
C GLN A 177 5.43 -14.37 17.43
N GLN A 178 4.94 -15.10 16.42
CA GLN A 178 4.16 -14.51 15.34
C GLN A 178 2.66 -14.61 15.62
N THR A 179 1.95 -13.52 15.36
CA THR A 179 0.48 -13.44 15.37
C THR A 179 0.00 -12.71 14.13
N ALA A 180 -1.30 -12.76 13.86
CA ALA A 180 -1.91 -12.11 12.73
C ALA A 180 -3.21 -11.39 13.08
N ILE A 181 -3.51 -10.34 12.34
CA ILE A 181 -4.77 -9.59 12.37
C ILE A 181 -5.34 -9.58 10.95
N ILE A 182 -6.65 -9.78 10.84
CA ILE A 182 -7.38 -9.68 9.58
C ILE A 182 -8.22 -8.40 9.56
N PHE A 183 -8.18 -7.72 8.43
CA PHE A 183 -9.03 -6.58 8.11
C PHE A 183 -9.98 -7.00 6.99
N LEU A 184 -11.23 -7.30 7.33
CA LEU A 184 -12.29 -7.57 6.35
C LEU A 184 -12.94 -6.25 5.93
N THR A 185 -13.49 -6.19 4.73
CA THR A 185 -14.02 -4.93 4.17
C THR A 185 -15.32 -4.47 4.82
N ASP A 186 -16.06 -5.38 5.44
CA ASP A 186 -17.40 -5.21 5.99
C ASP A 186 -17.44 -5.35 7.52
N ARG A 187 -16.29 -5.54 8.18
CA ARG A 187 -16.21 -5.84 9.62
C ARG A 187 -15.09 -5.07 10.30
N LYS A 188 -15.17 -4.99 11.63
CA LYS A 188 -14.06 -4.49 12.45
C LYS A 188 -12.85 -5.43 12.31
N PRO A 189 -11.62 -4.90 12.49
CA PRO A 189 -10.43 -5.73 12.54
C PRO A 189 -10.56 -6.85 13.58
N SER A 190 -10.01 -8.02 13.29
CA SER A 190 -9.99 -9.13 14.24
C SER A 190 -9.07 -8.82 15.42
N SER A 191 -9.23 -9.56 16.52
CA SER A 191 -8.16 -9.68 17.52
C SER A 191 -6.96 -10.42 16.94
N GLU A 192 -5.80 -10.29 17.60
CA GLU A 192 -4.60 -11.08 17.27
C GLU A 192 -4.90 -12.58 17.41
N MET A 193 -4.47 -13.36 16.43
CA MET A 193 -4.63 -14.82 16.41
C MET A 193 -3.40 -15.50 15.77
N PRO A 194 -3.26 -16.83 15.89
CA PRO A 194 -2.22 -17.56 15.16
C PRO A 194 -2.35 -17.33 13.64
N PRO A 195 -1.24 -17.15 12.89
CA PRO A 195 -1.28 -16.91 11.45
C PRO A 195 -2.08 -17.97 10.69
N GLU A 196 -1.99 -19.23 11.08
CA GLU A 196 -2.69 -20.36 10.46
C GLU A 196 -4.20 -20.25 10.65
N THR A 197 -4.65 -19.81 11.82
CA THR A 197 -6.06 -19.51 12.09
C THR A 197 -6.53 -18.35 11.21
N ALA A 198 -5.70 -17.32 11.05
CA ALA A 198 -6.04 -16.21 10.17
C ALA A 198 -6.22 -16.65 8.70
N LEU A 199 -5.38 -17.56 8.21
CA LEU A 199 -5.55 -18.11 6.86
C LEU A 199 -6.85 -18.90 6.70
N GLN A 200 -7.29 -19.63 7.72
CA GLN A 200 -8.56 -20.34 7.70
C GLN A 200 -9.74 -19.37 7.62
N VAL A 201 -9.71 -18.29 8.41
CA VAL A 201 -10.75 -17.25 8.37
C VAL A 201 -10.79 -16.54 7.01
N LEU A 202 -9.62 -16.18 6.46
CA LEU A 202 -9.54 -15.57 5.13
C LEU A 202 -10.06 -16.51 4.03
N HIS A 203 -9.70 -17.79 4.08
CA HIS A 203 -10.22 -18.78 3.14
C HIS A 203 -11.74 -18.87 3.19
N ALA A 204 -12.33 -18.98 4.39
CA ALA A 204 -13.78 -19.05 4.56
C ALA A 204 -14.48 -17.77 4.07
N TYR A 205 -13.89 -16.60 4.34
CA TYR A 205 -14.42 -15.32 3.88
C TYR A 205 -14.41 -15.20 2.35
N LEU A 206 -13.25 -15.45 1.72
CA LEU A 206 -13.06 -15.33 0.27
C LEU A 206 -13.81 -16.41 -0.53
N SER A 207 -14.01 -17.58 0.06
CA SER A 207 -14.77 -18.68 -0.57
C SER A 207 -16.28 -18.58 -0.31
N GLY A 208 -16.75 -17.53 0.38
CA GLY A 208 -18.17 -17.36 0.70
C GLY A 208 -18.75 -18.40 1.67
N THR A 209 -17.90 -19.15 2.38
CA THR A 209 -18.31 -20.28 3.24
C THR A 209 -18.65 -19.87 4.68
N SER A 210 -18.96 -18.59 4.92
CA SER A 210 -19.26 -18.05 6.26
C SER A 210 -20.76 -18.02 6.57
N GLU A 211 -21.19 -18.91 7.48
CA GLU A 211 -22.31 -18.81 8.44
C GLU A 211 -23.77 -18.65 7.98
N SER A 212 -24.13 -18.80 6.70
CA SER A 212 -25.55 -18.90 6.29
C SER A 212 -26.08 -20.33 6.11
N ASP A 213 -25.21 -21.35 6.11
CA ASP A 213 -25.58 -22.76 5.94
C ASP A 213 -25.63 -23.57 7.27
N ARG A 214 -25.76 -22.88 8.41
CA ARG A 214 -26.00 -23.51 9.73
C ARG A 214 -27.25 -22.94 10.40
N SER A 215 -28.38 -22.97 9.70
CA SER A 215 -29.71 -22.73 10.28
C SER A 215 -30.66 -23.84 9.89
#